data_AF-A0A967IGW3-F1
#
_entry.id   AF-A0A967IGW3-F1
#
_cell.length_a   1.000
_cell.length_b   1.000
_cell.length_c   1.000
_cell.angle_alpha   90.00
_cell.angle_beta   90.00
_cell.angle_gamma   90.00
#
_symmetry.space_group_name_H-M   'P 1'
#
loop_
_entity.id
_entity.type
_entity.pdbx_description
1 polymer ?
#
loop_
_entity_poly.entity_id
_entity_poly.type
_entity_poly.pdbx_seq_one_letter_code
_entity_poly.pdbx_strand_id
1 'polypeptide(L)'
;RQKQFGPNALPEKKPPGLALIFLHQFLSPLIYILLVAGGVSLAIGELTDAVFIFAVILLNALLGTFQEWKAEKSAAALQRLLGIRAWVRRKGGEKEVAAEELVPGD
;
A
#
# COMPACT_ATOMS: atom_id res chain seq x y z
N ARG A 1 -18.54 -28.62 -0.94
CA ARG A 1 -18.97 -27.26 -0.54
C ARG A 1 -17.90 -26.21 -0.82
N GLN A 2 -16.63 -26.35 -0.38
CA GLN A 2 -15.58 -25.38 -0.74
C GLN A 2 -15.39 -25.15 -2.25
N LYS A 3 -15.43 -26.22 -3.08
CA LYS A 3 -15.41 -26.07 -4.56
C LYS A 3 -16.58 -25.25 -5.14
N GLN A 4 -17.67 -25.09 -4.39
CA GLN A 4 -18.88 -24.40 -4.82
C GLN A 4 -18.95 -22.96 -4.29
N PHE A 5 -18.55 -22.75 -3.02
CA PHE A 5 -18.62 -21.44 -2.36
C PHE A 5 -17.30 -20.66 -2.40
N GLY A 6 -16.19 -21.32 -2.73
CA GLY A 6 -14.86 -20.71 -2.64
C GLY A 6 -14.36 -20.59 -1.20
N PRO A 7 -13.20 -19.95 -0.99
CA PRO A 7 -12.69 -19.62 0.32
C PRO A 7 -13.53 -18.53 0.99
N ASN A 8 -13.68 -18.60 2.30
CA ASN A 8 -14.30 -17.57 3.12
C ASN A 8 -13.31 -16.41 3.36
N ALA A 9 -12.97 -15.70 2.30
CA ALA A 9 -12.06 -14.57 2.30
C ALA A 9 -12.67 -13.40 1.52
N LEU A 10 -12.53 -12.18 2.05
CA LEU A 10 -12.90 -10.96 1.34
C LEU A 10 -11.86 -10.68 0.24
N PRO A 11 -12.28 -10.11 -0.91
CA PRO A 11 -11.34 -9.72 -1.96
C PRO A 11 -10.38 -8.64 -1.44
N GLU A 12 -9.08 -8.93 -1.46
CA GLU A 12 -8.05 -7.97 -1.08
C GLU A 12 -7.89 -6.88 -2.14
N LYS A 13 -7.80 -5.62 -1.69
CA LYS A 13 -7.46 -4.51 -2.57
C LYS A 13 -5.98 -4.68 -2.95
N LYS A 14 -5.69 -4.70 -4.25
CA LYS A 14 -4.29 -4.79 -4.71
C LYS A 14 -3.53 -3.55 -4.20
N PRO A 15 -2.33 -3.73 -3.62
CA PRO A 15 -1.49 -2.60 -3.29
C PRO A 15 -1.22 -1.75 -4.54
N PRO A 16 -1.22 -0.41 -4.44
CA PRO A 16 -0.86 0.45 -5.56
C PRO A 16 0.55 0.11 -6.05
N GLY A 17 0.73 0.10 -7.37
CA GLY A 17 2.05 -0.15 -7.96
C GLY A 17 3.05 0.95 -7.57
N LEU A 18 4.33 0.62 -7.49
CA LEU A 18 5.40 1.57 -7.13
C LEU A 18 5.39 2.85 -7.98
N ALA A 19 5.12 2.73 -9.29
CA ALA A 19 5.00 3.88 -10.18
C ALA A 19 3.82 4.78 -9.81
N LEU A 20 2.70 4.20 -9.39
CA LEU A 20 1.52 4.95 -8.96
C LEU A 20 1.75 5.65 -7.62
N ILE A 21 2.47 5.01 -6.69
CA ILE A 21 2.87 5.63 -5.43
C ILE A 21 3.80 6.83 -5.70
N PHE A 22 4.77 6.65 -6.59
CA PHE A 22 5.69 7.73 -6.99
C PHE A 22 4.94 8.90 -7.63
N LEU A 23 4.02 8.65 -8.55
CA LEU A 23 3.17 9.67 -9.17
C LEU A 23 2.30 10.41 -8.14
N HIS A 24 1.76 9.70 -7.14
CA HIS A 24 0.98 10.32 -6.07
C HIS A 24 1.79 11.32 -5.24
N GLN A 25 3.11 11.15 -5.12
CA GLN A 25 3.93 12.14 -4.39
C GLN A 25 3.83 13.52 -5.06
N PHE A 26 3.80 13.58 -6.39
CA PHE A 26 3.66 14.83 -7.15
C PHE A 26 2.27 15.48 -7.04
N LEU A 27 1.26 14.75 -6.57
CA LEU A 27 -0.09 15.29 -6.37
C LEU A 27 -0.24 16.03 -5.02
N SER A 28 0.81 16.07 -4.21
CA SER A 28 0.81 16.80 -2.94
C SER A 28 0.76 18.32 -3.18
N PRO A 29 -0.14 19.07 -2.50
CA PRO A 29 -0.20 20.52 -2.58
C PRO A 29 1.14 21.22 -2.31
N LEU A 30 1.94 20.63 -1.41
CA LEU A 30 3.28 21.16 -1.08
C LEU A 30 4.25 21.03 -2.27
N ILE A 31 4.17 19.96 -3.07
CA ILE A 31 5.00 19.81 -4.26
C ILE A 31 4.62 20.83 -5.32
N TYR A 32 3.35 21.19 -5.47
CA TYR A 32 2.97 22.27 -6.38
C TYR A 32 3.56 23.61 -5.98
N ILE A 33 3.59 23.92 -4.68
CA ILE A 33 4.25 25.15 -4.18
C ILE A 33 5.75 25.13 -4.54
N LEU A 34 6.43 24.00 -4.33
CA LEU A 34 7.84 23.85 -4.66
C LEU A 34 8.12 23.91 -6.16
N LEU A 35 7.24 23.34 -6.99
CA LEU A 35 7.36 23.42 -8.44
C LEU A 35 7.19 24.86 -8.94
N VAL A 36 6.24 25.62 -8.38
CA VAL A 36 6.09 27.05 -8.68
C VAL A 36 7.33 27.81 -8.24
N ALA A 37 7.85 27.57 -7.04
CA ALA A 37 9.07 28.21 -6.54
C ALA A 37 10.28 27.90 -7.44
N GLY A 38 10.47 26.65 -7.85
CA GLY A 38 11.52 26.24 -8.79
C GLY A 38 11.36 26.90 -10.16
N GLY A 39 10.13 27.05 -10.66
CA GLY A 39 9.84 27.77 -11.89
C GLY A 39 10.17 29.26 -11.81
N VAL A 40 9.85 29.91 -10.69
CA VAL A 40 10.21 31.32 -10.44
C VAL A 40 11.73 31.48 -10.35
N SER A 41 12.42 30.57 -9.66
CA SER A 41 13.89 30.56 -9.55
C SER A 41 14.56 30.46 -10.93
N LEU A 42 14.05 29.59 -11.82
CA LEU A 42 14.51 29.50 -13.20
C LEU A 42 14.26 30.77 -14.00
N ALA A 43 13.11 31.43 -13.80
CA ALA A 43 12.78 32.68 -14.49
C ALA A 43 13.70 33.85 -14.07
N ILE A 44 14.19 33.85 -12.83
CA ILE A 44 15.15 34.84 -12.31
C ILE A 44 16.60 34.48 -12.72
N GLY A 45 16.84 33.26 -13.20
CA GLY A 45 18.16 32.77 -13.60
C GLY A 45 18.97 32.13 -12.47
N GLU A 46 18.35 31.90 -11.32
CA GLU A 46 18.97 31.22 -10.17
C GLU A 46 18.91 29.70 -10.36
N LEU A 47 19.85 29.18 -11.16
CA LEU A 47 19.93 27.75 -11.48
C LEU A 47 20.25 26.89 -10.26
N THR A 48 21.07 27.39 -9.33
CA THR A 48 21.47 26.64 -8.13
C THR A 48 20.27 26.31 -7.25
N ASP A 49 19.41 27.29 -7.00
CA ASP A 49 18.22 27.15 -6.17
C ASP A 49 17.18 26.26 -6.84
N ALA A 50 16.97 26.45 -8.15
CA ALA A 50 16.10 25.56 -8.93
C ALA A 50 16.57 24.09 -8.84
N VAL A 51 17.85 23.82 -9.07
CA VAL A 51 18.43 22.47 -8.99
C VAL A 51 18.27 21.88 -7.60
N PHE A 52 18.49 22.67 -6.55
CA PHE A 52 18.31 22.23 -5.17
C PHE A 52 16.85 21.84 -4.89
N ILE A 53 15.89 22.66 -5.32
CA ILE A 53 14.45 22.38 -5.16
C ILE A 53 14.08 21.08 -5.89
N PHE A 54 14.48 20.92 -7.15
CA PHE A 54 14.20 19.69 -7.91
C PHE A 54 14.84 18.44 -7.28
N ALA A 55 16.06 18.56 -6.75
CA ALA A 55 16.72 17.47 -6.05
C ALA A 55 15.96 17.06 -4.79
N VAL A 56 15.47 18.03 -4.00
CA VAL A 56 14.67 17.77 -2.80
C VAL A 56 13.33 17.11 -3.16
N ILE A 57 12.64 17.57 -4.20
CA ILE A 57 11.40 16.95 -4.69
C ILE A 57 11.66 15.49 -5.08
N LEU A 58 12.70 15.23 -5.86
CA LEU A 58 13.04 13.89 -6.32
C LEU A 58 13.39 12.97 -5.16
N LEU A 59 14.19 13.46 -4.21
CA LEU A 59 14.58 12.71 -3.01
C LEU A 59 13.36 12.40 -2.15
N ASN A 60 12.45 13.35 -1.94
CA ASN A 60 11.21 13.12 -1.23
C ASN A 60 10.31 12.11 -1.94
N ALA A 61 10.20 12.16 -3.27
CA ALA A 61 9.40 11.20 -4.03
C ALA A 61 9.96 9.78 -3.91
N LEU A 62 11.29 9.62 -3.96
CA LEU A 62 11.96 8.34 -3.79
C LEU A 62 11.81 7.79 -2.37
N LEU A 63 12.12 8.62 -1.36
CA LEU A 63 12.00 8.23 0.05
C LEU A 63 10.55 7.93 0.42
N GLY A 64 9.60 8.76 -0.02
CA GLY A 64 8.17 8.55 0.21
C GLY A 64 7.67 7.26 -0.43
N THR A 65 8.09 6.97 -1.67
CA THR A 65 7.72 5.71 -2.34
C THR A 65 8.28 4.50 -1.59
N PHE A 66 9.53 4.57 -1.13
CA PHE A 66 10.14 3.49 -0.35
C PHE A 66 9.46 3.29 1.01
N GLN A 67 9.12 4.39 1.69
CA GLN A 67 8.42 4.36 2.97
C GLN A 67 7.02 3.75 2.84
N GLU A 68 6.25 4.17 1.83
CA GLU A 68 4.91 3.65 1.57
C GLU A 68 4.95 2.15 1.24
N TRP A 69 5.86 1.73 0.35
CA TRP A 69 6.04 0.32 0.01
C TRP A 69 6.41 -0.53 1.24
N LYS A 70 7.29 -0.01 2.10
CA LYS A 70 7.69 -0.69 3.34
C LYS A 70 6.52 -0.76 4.34
N ALA A 71 5.70 0.28 4.41
CA ALA A 71 4.52 0.33 5.26
C ALA A 71 3.49 -0.71 4.82
N GLU A 72 3.15 -0.77 3.53
CA GLU A 72 2.24 -1.78 2.99
C GLU A 72 2.75 -3.21 3.20
N LYS A 73 4.04 -3.46 2.95
CA LYS A 73 4.63 -4.78 3.21
C LYS A 73 4.51 -5.19 4.68
N SER A 74 4.69 -4.24 5.60
CA SER A 74 4.57 -4.48 7.04
C SER A 74 3.11 -4.76 7.42
N ALA A 75 2.16 -3.99 6.88
CA ALA A 75 0.73 -4.20 7.11
C ALA A 75 0.28 -5.58 6.58
N ALA A 76 0.72 -5.97 5.38
CA ALA A 76 0.43 -7.28 4.80
C ALA A 76 1.02 -8.43 5.64
N ALA A 77 2.23 -8.26 6.19
CA ALA A 77 2.83 -9.25 7.08
C ALA A 77 2.02 -9.40 8.39
N LEU A 78 1.56 -8.28 8.96
CA LEU A 78 0.72 -8.31 10.17
C LEU A 78 -0.61 -9.01 9.91
N GLN A 79 -1.26 -8.75 8.78
CA GLN A 79 -2.49 -9.45 8.39
C GLN A 79 -2.30 -10.96 8.29
N ARG A 80 -1.17 -11.43 7.73
CA ARG A 80 -0.86 -12.87 7.65
C ARG A 80 -0.65 -13.54 9.01
N LEU A 81 -0.20 -12.81 10.02
CA LEU A 81 -0.06 -13.33 11.38
C LEU A 81 -1.41 -13.47 12.09
N LEU A 82 -2.41 -12.69 11.69
CA LEU A 82 -3.75 -12.72 12.26
C LEU A 82 -4.62 -13.86 11.72
N GLY A 83 -4.03 -14.88 11.06
CA GLY A 83 -4.74 -16.02 10.49
C GLY A 83 -5.79 -16.57 11.47
N ILE A 84 -7.05 -16.22 11.22
CA ILE A 84 -8.15 -16.49 12.14
C ILE A 84 -8.43 -17.98 12.06
N ARG A 85 -8.43 -18.66 13.21
CA ARG A 85 -8.85 -20.06 13.31
C ARG A 85 -10.23 -20.15 13.93
N ALA A 86 -11.00 -21.13 13.48
CA ALA A 86 -12.34 -21.39 13.97
C ALA A 86 -12.50 -22.86 14.33
N TRP A 87 -13.23 -23.12 15.42
CA TRP A 87 -13.66 -24.47 15.78
C TRP A 87 -14.95 -24.81 15.04
N VAL A 88 -14.96 -25.94 14.35
CA VAL A 88 -16.12 -26.44 13.60
C VAL A 88 -16.40 -27.89 13.97
N ARG A 89 -17.66 -28.30 13.84
CA ARG A 89 -18.05 -29.69 14.09
C ARG A 89 -18.32 -30.41 12.77
N ARG A 90 -17.32 -31.15 12.27
CA ARG A 90 -17.41 -31.90 11.02
C ARG A 90 -17.31 -33.41 11.28
N LYS A 91 -18.22 -34.19 10.69
CA LYS A 91 -18.31 -35.66 10.86
C LYS A 91 -18.41 -36.10 12.35
N GLY A 92 -19.14 -35.34 13.16
CA GLY A 92 -19.40 -35.66 14.57
C GLY A 92 -18.32 -35.21 15.58
N GLY A 93 -17.12 -34.88 15.12
CA GLY A 93 -16.01 -34.38 15.97
C GLY A 93 -15.72 -32.90 15.77
N GLU A 94 -15.19 -32.26 16.80
CA GLU A 94 -14.69 -30.89 16.76
C GLU A 94 -13.28 -30.83 16.14
N LYS A 95 -13.06 -29.88 15.24
CA LYS A 95 -11.77 -29.62 14.61
C LYS A 95 -11.53 -28.12 14.51
N GLU A 96 -10.30 -27.70 14.75
CA GLU A 96 -9.85 -26.36 14.44
C GLU A 96 -9.46 -26.29 12.95
N VAL A 97 -10.02 -25.32 12.23
CA VAL A 97 -9.75 -25.06 10.80
C VAL A 97 -9.44 -23.58 10.59
N ALA A 98 -8.72 -23.26 9.51
CA ALA A 98 -8.53 -21.87 9.11
C ALA A 98 -9.90 -21.23 8.75
N ALA A 99 -10.10 -19.97 9.10
CA ALA A 99 -11.35 -19.26 8.84
C ALA A 99 -11.64 -19.15 7.33
N GLU A 100 -10.61 -19.12 6.49
CA GLU A 100 -10.74 -19.13 5.02
C GLU A 100 -11.32 -20.44 4.48
N GLU A 101 -11.24 -21.52 5.25
CA GLU A 101 -11.76 -22.84 4.90
C GLU A 101 -13.21 -23.07 5.34
N LEU A 102 -13.79 -22.13 6.08
CA LEU A 102 -15.19 -22.20 6.50
C LEU A 102 -16.12 -22.13 5.30
N VAL A 103 -17.21 -22.89 5.35
CA VAL A 103 -18.29 -22.81 4.38
C VAL A 103 -19.63 -22.68 5.10
N PRO A 104 -20.67 -22.13 4.43
CA PRO A 104 -22.00 -22.05 5.02
C PRO A 104 -22.51 -23.42 5.51
N GLY A 105 -22.92 -23.47 6.77
CA GLY A 105 -23.44 -24.67 7.43
C GLY A 105 -22.41 -25.62 8.03
N ASP A 106 -21.16 -25.17 8.22
CA ASP A 106 -20.22 -25.75 9.20
C ASP A 106 -20.57 -25.41 10.65
#